data_AF-A0A412VLP3-F1
#
_entry.id   AF-A0A412VLP3-F1
#
_cell.length_a   1.000
_cell.length_b   1.000
_cell.length_c   1.000
_cell.angle_alpha   90.00
_cell.angle_beta   90.00
_cell.angle_gamma   90.00
#
_symmetry.space_group_name_H-M   'P 1'
#
loop_
_entity.id
_entity.type
_entity.pdbx_description
1 polymer ?
#
loop_
_entity_poly.entity_id
_entity_poly.type
_entity_poly.pdbx_seq_one_letter_code
_entity_poly.pdbx_strand_id
1 'polypeptide(L)' 'MEKQNNIVLAPCTTQVTELYNFWKENHTGRLTDFYKFMVNPSAARDRFISSLEAQHELIGSFIVTKTAIQ' A
#
# COMPACT_ATOMS: atom_id res chain seq x y z
N MET A 1 5.80 -22.49 3.05
CA MET A 1 4.67 -21.61 3.38
C MET A 1 4.03 -21.20 2.06
N GLU A 2 2.86 -21.73 1.73
CA GLU A 2 2.19 -21.43 0.47
C GLU A 2 1.68 -20.00 0.48
N LYS A 3 2.04 -19.23 -0.56
CA LYS A 3 1.67 -17.83 -0.69
C LYS A 3 0.20 -17.75 -1.11
N GLN A 4 -0.69 -17.55 -0.15
CA GLN A 4 -2.12 -17.39 -0.42
C GLN A 4 -2.36 -16.04 -1.12
N ASN A 5 -2.48 -16.07 -2.46
CA ASN A 5 -2.89 -14.93 -3.28
C ASN A 5 -4.40 -14.69 -3.12
N ASN A 6 -4.83 -14.23 -1.95
CA ASN A 6 -6.23 -13.94 -1.68
C ASN A 6 -6.56 -12.50 -2.07
N ILE A 7 -7.41 -12.30 -3.09
CA ILE A 7 -7.83 -10.96 -3.55
C ILE A 7 -8.56 -10.16 -2.47
N VAL A 8 -9.16 -10.83 -1.47
CA VAL A 8 -9.81 -10.18 -0.31
C VAL A 8 -8.78 -9.56 0.64
N LEU A 9 -7.57 -10.15 0.70
CA LEU A 9 -6.43 -9.59 1.44
C LEU A 9 -5.56 -8.69 0.55
N ALA A 10 -5.83 -8.66 -0.76
CA ALA A 10 -5.14 -7.75 -1.66
C ALA A 10 -5.62 -6.34 -1.33
N PRO A 11 -4.71 -5.37 -1.13
CA PRO A 11 -5.08 -3.97 -0.93
C PRO A 11 -5.97 -3.52 -2.10
N CYS A 12 -7.27 -3.31 -1.84
CA CYS A 12 -8.18 -2.78 -2.84
C CYS A 12 -7.79 -1.33 -3.14
N THR A 13 -7.60 -1.05 -4.43
CA THR A 13 -7.13 0.24 -4.96
C THR A 13 -8.14 1.36 -4.76
N THR A 14 -8.17 1.91 -3.54
CA THR A 14 -8.55 3.30 -3.25
C THR A 14 -7.30 4.19 -3.11
N GLN A 15 -6.12 3.59 -3.05
CA GLN A 15 -4.88 4.26 -2.62
C GLN A 15 -4.09 4.96 -3.73
N VAL A 16 -4.27 4.63 -5.02
CA VAL A 16 -3.37 5.15 -6.07
C VAL A 16 -3.50 6.67 -6.23
N THR A 17 -4.71 7.20 -6.17
CA THR A 17 -4.96 8.65 -6.26
C THR A 17 -4.40 9.38 -5.04
N GLU A 18 -4.58 8.84 -3.84
CA GLU A 18 -4.06 9.40 -2.59
C GLU A 18 -2.52 9.36 -2.54
N LEU A 19 -1.93 8.21 -2.91
CA LEU A 19 -0.48 8.04 -3.03
C LEU A 19 0.11 8.97 -4.08
N TYR A 20 -0.57 9.15 -5.21
CA TYR A 20 -0.15 10.08 -6.24
C TYR A 20 -0.20 11.53 -5.73
N ASN A 21 -1.27 11.91 -5.04
CA ASN A 21 -1.40 13.25 -4.44
C ASN A 21 -0.31 13.51 -3.39
N PHE A 22 -0.06 12.54 -2.52
CA PHE A 22 1.02 12.60 -1.54
C PHE A 22 2.40 12.68 -2.22
N TRP A 23 2.64 11.88 -3.26
CA TRP A 23 3.85 11.96 -4.07
C TRP A 23 4.02 13.34 -4.71
N LYS A 24 2.93 13.94 -5.19
CA LYS A 24 2.88 15.27 -5.83
C LYS A 24 3.21 16.43 -4.89
N GLU A 25 3.17 16.24 -3.58
CA GLU A 25 3.61 17.26 -2.62
C GLU A 25 5.09 17.62 -2.79
N ASN A 26 5.91 16.63 -3.16
CA ASN A 26 7.36 16.79 -3.26
C ASN A 26 7.92 16.48 -4.67
N HIS A 27 7.07 16.12 -5.63
CA HIS A 27 7.49 15.75 -6.99
C HIS A 27 6.65 16.44 -8.06
N THR A 28 7.30 16.77 -9.18
CA THR A 28 6.64 17.26 -10.40
C THR A 28 6.48 16.12 -11.40
N GLY A 29 5.36 16.06 -12.11
CA GLY A 29 5.10 15.00 -13.08
C GLY A 29 3.62 14.70 -13.23
N ARG A 30 3.33 13.82 -14.19
CA ARG A 30 2.02 13.22 -14.46
C ARG A 30 1.89 11.88 -13.75
N LEU A 31 0.69 11.31 -13.74
CA LEU A 31 0.43 9.99 -13.16
C LEU A 31 1.31 8.89 -13.79
N THR A 32 1.63 8.99 -15.07
CA THR A 32 2.57 8.07 -15.74
C THR A 32 3.98 8.12 -15.16
N ASP A 33 4.42 9.29 -14.71
CA ASP A 33 5.74 9.50 -14.14
C ASP A 33 5.77 8.96 -12.71
N PHE A 34 4.66 9.11 -11.97
CA PHE A 34 4.46 8.43 -10.69
C PHE A 34 4.52 6.91 -10.81
N TYR A 35 3.84 6.32 -11.82
CA TYR A 35 3.95 4.87 -12.03
C TYR A 35 5.38 4.45 -12.33
N LYS A 36 6.09 5.18 -13.19
CA LYS A 36 7.51 4.91 -13.47
C LYS A 36 8.37 5.03 -12.21
N PHE A 37 8.13 6.03 -11.38
CA PHE A 37 8.81 6.21 -10.10
C PHE A 37 8.58 5.01 -9.16
N MET A 38 7.33 4.53 -9.05
CA MET A 38 6.97 3.42 -8.16
C MET A 38 7.55 2.07 -8.59
N VAL A 39 7.67 1.83 -9.91
CA VAL A 39 8.20 0.57 -10.46
C VAL A 39 9.71 0.57 -10.65
N ASN A 40 10.38 1.73 -10.53
CA ASN A 40 11.82 1.82 -10.66
C ASN A 40 12.51 1.81 -9.27
N PRO A 41 13.26 0.75 -8.92
CA PRO A 41 13.98 0.69 -7.66
C PRO A 41 14.94 1.87 -7.52
N SER A 42 14.79 2.63 -6.43
CA SER A 42 15.65 3.77 -6.13
C SER A 42 15.55 4.16 -4.67
N ALA A 43 16.60 4.78 -4.13
CA ALA A 43 16.61 5.27 -2.76
C ALA A 43 15.49 6.30 -2.48
N ALA A 44 15.11 7.11 -3.48
CA ALA A 44 14.02 8.05 -3.36
C ALA A 44 12.66 7.34 -3.22
N ARG A 45 12.43 6.30 -4.04
CA ARG A 45 11.25 5.45 -3.93
C ARG A 45 11.20 4.74 -2.58
N ASP A 46 12.31 4.20 -2.09
CA ASP A 46 12.31 3.47 -0.81
C ASP A 46 11.99 4.41 0.37
N ARG A 47 12.56 5.62 0.38
CA ARG A 47 12.20 6.66 1.37
C ARG A 47 10.72 7.04 1.30
N PHE A 48 10.19 7.18 0.08
CA PHE A 48 8.77 7.47 -0.12
C PHE A 48 7.90 6.36 0.47
N ILE A 49 8.20 5.09 0.22
CA ILE A 49 7.45 3.95 0.78
C ILE A 49 7.55 3.90 2.31
N SER A 50 8.74 4.08 2.88
CA SER A 50 8.92 4.12 4.34
C SER A 50 8.16 5.28 5.00
N SER A 51 7.93 6.38 4.30
CA SER A 51 7.11 7.49 4.82
C SER A 51 5.61 7.16 4.90
N LEU A 52 5.13 6.20 4.11
CA LEU A 52 3.75 5.73 4.14
C LEU A 52 3.50 4.81 5.34
N GLU A 53 4.48 3.98 5.70
CA GLU A 53 4.38 3.01 6.81
C GLU A 53 4.10 3.69 8.16
N ALA A 54 4.48 4.96 8.31
CA ALA A 54 4.19 5.77 9.50
C ALA A 54 2.72 6.26 9.61
N GLN A 55 1.91 6.14 8.55
CA GLN A 55 0.53 6.67 8.50
C GLN A 55 -0.58 5.60 8.59
N HIS A 56 -0.26 4.36 8.95
CA HIS A 56 -1.29 3.32 9.07
C HIS A 56 -2.07 3.42 10.39
N GLU A 57 -3.25 4.03 10.34
CA GLU A 57 -4.32 3.74 11.30
C GLU A 57 -4.99 2.43 10.90
N LEU A 58 -5.08 1.46 11.82
CA LEU A 58 -5.70 0.16 11.56
C LEU A 58 -7.23 0.32 11.52
N ILE A 59 -7.82 0.49 10.33
CA ILE A 59 -9.28 0.67 10.15
C ILE A 59 -10.03 -0.69 10.09
N GLY A 60 -9.38 -1.81 10.40
CA GLY A 60 -9.96 -3.15 10.27
C GLY A 60 -10.13 -3.87 11.60
N SER A 61 -11.37 -4.07 12.05
CA SER A 61 -11.70 -5.05 13.09
C SER A 61 -11.90 -6.43 12.45
N PHE A 62 -11.11 -7.43 12.84
CA PHE A 62 -11.41 -8.83 12.51
C PHE A 62 -12.10 -9.52 13.69
N ILE A 63 -13.06 -10.40 13.41
CA ILE A 63 -13.65 -11.29 14.41
C ILE A 63 -12.93 -12.63 14.34
N VAL A 64 -12.24 -13.03 15.41
CA VAL A 64 -11.80 -14.42 15.59
C VAL A 64 -12.91 -15.18 16.28
N THR A 65 -13.58 -16.05 15.54
CA THR A 65 -14.38 -17.13 16.11
C THR A 65 -13.47 -18.34 16.31
N LYS A 66 -13.22 -18.67 17.57
CA LYS A 66 -12.55 -19.91 17.96
C LYS A 66 -13.51 -21.07 17.63
N THR A 67 -13.33 -21.73 16.49
CA THR A 67 -13.97 -23.03 16.27
C THR A 67 -13.22 -24.05 17.10
N ALA A 68 -13.70 -24.27 18.33
CA ALA A 68 -13.33 -25.46 19.08
C ALA A 68 -13.89 -26.66 18.31
N ILE A 69 -13.01 -27.50 17.79
CA ILE A 69 -13.38 -28.87 17.42
C ILE A 69 -13.34 -29.66 18.72
N GLN A 70 -14.51 -30.13 19.18
CA GLN A 70 -14.66 -31.23 20.13
C GLN A 70 -15.45 -32.34 19.44
#